data_AF-A0A3D2IE45-F1
#
_entry.id   AF-A0A3D2IE45-F1
#
_cell.length_a   1.000
_cell.length_b   1.000
_cell.length_c   1.000
_cell.angle_alpha   90.00
_cell.angle_beta   90.00
_cell.angle_gamma   90.00
#
_symmetry.space_group_name_H-M   'P 1'
#
loop_
_entity.id
_entity.type
_entity.pdbx_description
1 polymer ?
#
loop_
_entity_poly.entity_id
_entity_poly.type
_entity_poly.pdbx_seq_one_letter_code
_entity_poly.pdbx_strand_id
1 'polypeptide(L)'
;AEDTIDRAAMVAGVEFKKTKTKNQRIHGWLKNVDKKDPLSVYGSDRVAIEKIMEENDSMKEKLHPGLPYIKAEIVWAIRNEWAQTLEDILSRRVRALLLDAEATMEVAPKVAEIMAEELGKEKKWQRQEVKEFAEIAKNYIIN
;
A
#
# COMPACT_ATOMS: atom_id res chain seq x y z
N ALA A 1 5.57 -23.12 2.85
CA ALA A 1 5.35 -22.96 1.39
C ALA A 1 6.03 -24.09 0.62
N GLU A 2 7.35 -24.30 0.76
CA GLU A 2 8.10 -25.41 0.13
C GLU A 2 7.44 -26.77 0.36
N ASP A 3 7.32 -27.22 1.61
CA ASP A 3 6.69 -28.50 1.96
C ASP A 3 5.28 -28.67 1.37
N THR A 4 4.51 -27.59 1.31
CA THR A 4 3.14 -27.58 0.74
C THR A 4 3.17 -27.86 -0.76
N ILE A 5 4.07 -27.20 -1.50
CA ILE A 5 4.24 -27.39 -2.94
C ILE A 5 4.80 -28.78 -3.24
N ASP A 6 5.77 -29.24 -2.45
CA ASP A 6 6.35 -30.58 -2.58
C ASP A 6 5.28 -31.66 -2.41
N ARG A 7 4.42 -31.51 -1.39
CA ARG A 7 3.31 -32.42 -1.17
C ARG A 7 2.25 -32.34 -2.26
N ALA A 8 1.91 -31.13 -2.73
CA ALA A 8 0.96 -30.94 -3.81
C ALA A 8 1.47 -31.56 -5.12
N ALA A 9 2.76 -31.42 -5.43
CA ALA A 9 3.39 -32.02 -6.60
C ALA A 9 3.30 -33.55 -6.58
N MET A 10 3.59 -34.14 -5.41
CA MET A 10 3.46 -35.58 -5.19
C MET A 10 2.03 -36.08 -5.38
N VAL A 11 1.03 -35.39 -4.83
CA VAL A 11 -0.40 -35.78 -4.94
C VAL A 11 -0.92 -35.61 -6.37
N ALA A 12 -0.55 -34.51 -7.04
CA ALA A 12 -0.98 -34.23 -8.40
C ALA A 12 -0.24 -35.08 -9.46
N GLY A 13 0.79 -35.84 -9.07
CA GLY A 13 1.59 -36.65 -9.99
C GLY A 13 2.41 -35.81 -10.97
N VAL A 14 2.68 -34.54 -10.66
CA VAL A 14 3.47 -33.65 -11.50
C VAL A 14 4.96 -33.78 -11.18
N GLU A 15 5.81 -33.41 -12.12
CA GLU A 15 7.27 -33.46 -11.96
C GLU A 15 7.71 -32.62 -10.74
N PHE A 16 8.46 -33.24 -9.83
CA PHE A 16 9.07 -32.55 -8.72
C PHE A 16 10.21 -31.64 -9.20
N LYS A 17 10.17 -30.37 -8.82
CA LYS A 17 11.27 -29.42 -9.04
C LYS A 17 11.68 -28.81 -7.72
N LYS A 18 12.97 -28.97 -7.37
CA LYS A 18 13.54 -28.36 -6.17
C LYS A 18 13.32 -26.85 -6.18
N THR A 19 12.73 -26.33 -5.11
CA THR A 19 12.48 -24.90 -5.00
C THR A 19 13.78 -24.08 -4.95
N LYS A 20 13.71 -22.87 -5.49
CA LYS A 20 14.78 -21.85 -5.40
C LYS A 20 14.37 -20.66 -4.54
N THR A 21 13.16 -20.70 -3.94
CA THR A 21 12.55 -19.56 -3.26
C THR A 21 13.37 -19.06 -2.07
N LYS A 22 14.16 -19.93 -1.41
CA LYS A 22 15.05 -19.56 -0.31
C LYS A 22 15.98 -18.39 -0.64
N ASN A 23 16.49 -18.34 -1.87
CA ASN A 23 17.42 -17.30 -2.32
C ASN A 23 16.78 -16.36 -3.35
N GLN A 24 15.48 -16.53 -3.61
CA GLN A 24 14.77 -15.72 -4.57
C GLN A 24 14.52 -14.34 -3.97
N ARG A 25 15.00 -13.32 -4.67
CA ARG A 25 14.68 -11.93 -4.34
C ARG A 25 13.23 -11.68 -4.73
N ILE A 26 12.46 -11.16 -3.78
CA ILE A 26 11.08 -10.77 -4.01
C ILE A 26 11.01 -9.40 -4.69
N HIS A 27 9.84 -9.05 -5.19
CA HIS A 27 9.57 -7.72 -5.75
C HIS A 27 9.95 -6.62 -4.74
N GLY A 28 10.42 -5.48 -5.24
CA GLY A 28 10.97 -4.40 -4.41
C GLY A 28 12.36 -4.67 -3.82
N TRP A 29 12.95 -5.86 -3.95
CA TRP A 29 14.26 -6.12 -3.32
C TRP A 29 15.37 -5.23 -3.89
N LEU A 30 16.12 -4.59 -2.99
CA LEU A 30 17.30 -3.79 -3.30
C LEU A 30 18.43 -4.11 -2.33
N LYS A 31 19.67 -4.23 -2.85
CA LYS A 31 20.82 -4.67 -2.05
C LYS A 31 21.18 -3.69 -0.93
N ASN A 32 21.15 -2.40 -1.24
CA ASN A 32 21.50 -1.31 -0.33
C ASN A 32 20.32 -0.33 -0.32
N VAL A 33 19.83 0.00 0.87
CA VAL A 33 18.77 0.98 1.08
C VAL A 33 19.28 2.03 2.07
N ASP A 34 19.08 3.30 1.73
CA ASP A 34 19.31 4.39 2.67
C ASP A 34 18.12 4.47 3.63
N LYS A 35 18.31 4.08 4.89
CA LYS A 35 17.23 4.09 5.90
C LYS A 35 16.71 5.49 6.24
N LYS A 36 17.41 6.55 5.82
CA LYS A 36 16.95 7.94 6.02
C LYS A 36 15.95 8.38 4.96
N ASP A 37 15.94 7.71 3.81
CA ASP A 37 15.00 7.98 2.73
C ASP A 37 13.62 7.40 3.12
N PRO A 38 12.56 8.22 3.22
CA PRO A 38 11.21 7.75 3.52
C PRO A 38 10.71 6.69 2.53
N LEU A 39 11.13 6.75 1.27
CA LEU A 39 10.73 5.79 0.24
C LEU A 39 11.57 4.50 0.26
N SER A 40 12.56 4.38 1.15
CA SER A 40 13.42 3.19 1.25
C SER A 40 12.66 1.90 1.56
N VAL A 41 11.46 2.01 2.14
CA VAL A 41 10.56 0.88 2.41
C VAL A 41 10.07 0.18 1.13
N TYR A 42 10.07 0.89 -0.01
CA TYR A 42 9.69 0.37 -1.32
C TYR A 42 10.88 -0.25 -2.08
N GLY A 43 12.10 -0.14 -1.54
CA GLY A 43 13.31 -0.71 -2.12
C GLY A 43 13.52 -0.27 -3.58
N SER A 44 13.52 -1.20 -4.53
CA SER A 44 13.71 -0.85 -5.96
C SER A 44 12.55 -0.07 -6.57
N ASP A 45 11.35 -0.19 -5.99
CA ASP A 45 10.13 0.39 -6.55
C ASP A 45 10.04 1.90 -6.30
N ARG A 46 10.88 2.45 -5.41
CA ARG A 46 11.03 3.89 -5.21
C ARG A 46 11.18 4.67 -6.52
N VAL A 47 11.87 4.10 -7.51
CA VAL A 47 12.11 4.76 -8.80
C VAL A 47 10.81 4.97 -9.57
N ALA A 48 9.85 4.06 -9.42
CA ALA A 48 8.54 4.20 -10.04
C ALA A 48 7.66 5.20 -9.27
N ILE A 49 7.77 5.26 -7.94
CA ILE A 49 7.11 6.27 -7.12
C ILE A 49 7.66 7.67 -7.44
N GLU A 50 8.98 7.81 -7.56
CA GLU A 50 9.65 9.05 -8.00
C GLU A 50 9.11 9.50 -9.36
N LYS A 51 8.83 8.59 -10.29
CA LYS A 51 8.19 8.94 -11.58
C LYS A 51 6.76 9.47 -11.41
N ILE A 52 5.97 8.87 -10.52
CA ILE A 52 4.62 9.37 -10.19
C ILE A 52 4.72 10.78 -9.59
N MET A 53 5.73 11.05 -8.75
CA MET A 53 5.97 12.38 -8.18
C MET A 53 6.23 13.45 -9.24
N GLU A 54 6.75 13.08 -10.41
CA GLU A 54 6.99 14.01 -11.52
C GLU A 54 5.78 14.13 -12.47
N GLU A 55 4.69 13.36 -12.28
CA GLU A 55 3.47 13.50 -13.10
C GLU A 55 2.78 14.85 -12.85
N ASN A 56 2.74 15.31 -11.59
CA ASN A 56 2.38 16.68 -11.24
C ASN A 56 2.93 17.07 -9.84
N ASP A 57 3.12 18.38 -9.61
CA ASP A 57 3.74 18.90 -8.37
C ASP A 57 3.01 18.50 -7.08
N SER A 58 1.68 18.36 -7.12
CA SER A 58 0.89 17.97 -5.97
C SER A 58 1.16 16.53 -5.51
N MET A 59 1.75 15.67 -6.35
CA MET A 59 2.09 14.29 -5.97
C MET A 59 3.14 14.21 -4.86
N LYS A 60 3.93 15.28 -4.71
CA LYS A 60 4.94 15.44 -3.65
C LYS A 60 4.34 15.93 -2.33
N GLU A 61 3.07 16.34 -2.33
CA GLU A 61 2.41 16.84 -1.12
C GLU A 61 2.15 15.71 -0.12
N LYS A 62 2.40 16.02 1.15
CA LYS A 62 1.98 15.15 2.25
C LYS A 62 0.46 15.02 2.31
N LEU A 63 0.00 13.86 2.77
CA LEU A 63 -1.40 13.64 3.08
C LEU A 63 -1.82 14.48 4.29
N HIS A 64 -1.01 14.42 5.35
CA HIS A 64 -1.18 15.16 6.61
C HIS A 64 0.19 15.69 7.09
N PRO A 65 0.26 16.85 7.76
CA PRO A 65 1.50 17.33 8.37
C PRO A 65 2.13 16.34 9.37
N GLY A 66 1.28 15.62 10.12
CA GLY A 66 1.68 14.60 11.11
C GLY A 66 1.97 13.22 10.53
N LEU A 67 1.72 12.97 9.24
CA LEU A 67 2.00 11.68 8.61
C LEU A 67 3.22 11.79 7.68
N PRO A 68 4.00 10.70 7.52
CA PRO A 68 5.18 10.70 6.65
C PRO A 68 4.84 10.46 5.16
N TYR A 69 3.58 10.20 4.83
CA TYR A 69 3.16 9.73 3.50
C TYR A 69 2.77 10.87 2.56
N ILE A 70 3.13 10.72 1.29
CA ILE A 70 2.77 11.63 0.20
C ILE A 70 1.70 11.05 -0.73
N LYS A 71 1.08 11.90 -1.56
CA LYS A 71 0.05 11.45 -2.53
C LYS A 71 0.57 10.39 -3.51
N ALA A 72 1.83 10.49 -3.95
CA ALA A 72 2.41 9.52 -4.90
C ALA A 72 2.38 8.06 -4.38
N GLU A 73 2.52 7.85 -3.07
CA GLU A 73 2.47 6.52 -2.45
C GLU A 73 1.06 5.91 -2.54
N ILE A 74 0.02 6.75 -2.49
CA ILE A 74 -1.38 6.34 -2.63
C ILE A 74 -1.66 5.88 -4.05
N VAL A 75 -1.21 6.67 -5.03
CA VAL A 75 -1.33 6.33 -6.45
C VAL A 75 -0.54 5.06 -6.78
N TRP A 76 0.67 4.90 -6.22
CA TRP A 76 1.46 3.69 -6.35
C TRP A 76 0.70 2.46 -5.82
N ALA A 77 0.15 2.56 -4.60
CA ALA A 77 -0.62 1.49 -3.98
C ALA A 77 -1.81 1.04 -4.84
N ILE A 78 -2.51 1.99 -5.47
CA ILE A 78 -3.66 1.70 -6.35
C ILE A 78 -3.18 1.01 -7.64
N ARG A 79 -2.23 1.63 -8.34
CA ARG A 79 -1.80 1.20 -9.69
C ARG A 79 -0.98 -0.10 -9.68
N ASN A 80 -0.21 -0.35 -8.61
CA ASN A 80 0.80 -1.42 -8.60
C ASN A 80 0.63 -2.43 -7.46
N GLU A 81 -0.03 -2.06 -6.36
CA GLU A 81 -0.21 -2.94 -5.20
C GLU A 81 -1.65 -3.40 -5.01
N TRP A 82 -2.51 -3.18 -6.02
CA TRP A 82 -3.91 -3.59 -6.03
C TRP A 82 -4.70 -3.09 -4.82
N ALA A 83 -4.45 -1.86 -4.37
CA ALA A 83 -5.30 -1.26 -3.36
C ALA A 83 -6.66 -0.88 -3.96
N GLN A 84 -7.75 -1.45 -3.45
CA GLN A 84 -9.11 -1.27 -3.98
C GLN A 84 -10.04 -0.57 -2.98
N THR A 85 -9.65 -0.51 -1.72
CA THR A 85 -10.42 0.10 -0.61
C THR A 85 -9.57 1.08 0.17
N LEU A 86 -10.21 1.99 0.90
CA LEU A 86 -9.52 2.95 1.75
C LEU A 86 -8.72 2.27 2.86
N GLU A 87 -9.23 1.15 3.37
CA GLU A 87 -8.55 0.30 4.34
C GLU A 87 -7.28 -0.37 3.75
N ASP A 88 -7.32 -0.85 2.50
CA ASP A 88 -6.12 -1.41 1.84
C ASP A 88 -4.96 -0.41 1.92
N ILE A 89 -5.25 0.86 1.62
CA ILE A 89 -4.27 1.93 1.62
C ILE A 89 -3.85 2.27 3.05
N LEU A 90 -4.79 2.79 3.85
CA LEU A 90 -4.48 3.43 5.12
C LEU A 90 -4.09 2.45 6.23
N SER A 91 -4.55 1.21 6.16
CA SER A 91 -4.27 0.20 7.19
C SER A 91 -3.15 -0.77 6.79
N ARG A 92 -2.96 -1.06 5.49
CA ARG A 92 -2.06 -2.15 5.04
C ARG A 92 -0.86 -1.70 4.22
N ARG A 93 -1.03 -0.79 3.25
CA ARG A 93 0.06 -0.30 2.39
C ARG A 93 0.89 0.77 3.08
N VAL A 94 0.29 1.92 3.39
CA VAL A 94 0.99 2.97 4.12
C VAL A 94 0.88 2.80 5.64
N ARG A 95 -0.13 2.07 6.14
CA ARG A 95 -0.32 1.79 7.59
C ARG A 95 -0.38 3.06 8.45
N ALA A 96 -0.88 4.16 7.90
CA ALA A 96 -1.12 5.41 8.62
C ALA A 96 -2.00 5.19 9.86
N LEU A 97 -2.99 4.30 9.77
CA LEU A 97 -3.90 4.00 10.87
C LEU A 97 -3.19 3.49 12.14
N LEU A 98 -2.09 2.74 11.97
CA LEU A 98 -1.29 2.23 13.09
C LEU A 98 -0.35 3.30 13.68
N LEU A 99 -0.02 4.32 12.90
CA LEU A 99 0.88 5.39 13.31
C LEU A 99 0.12 6.47 14.10
N ASP A 100 -1.01 6.92 13.55
CA ASP A 100 -1.85 7.96 14.13
C ASP A 100 -3.28 7.82 13.60
N ALA A 101 -4.19 7.29 14.42
CA ALA A 101 -5.55 7.03 14.00
C ALA A 101 -6.36 8.32 13.76
N GLU A 102 -6.11 9.38 14.55
CA GLU A 102 -6.82 10.66 14.42
C GLU A 102 -6.42 11.36 13.13
N ALA A 103 -5.11 11.55 12.90
CA ALA A 103 -4.59 12.11 11.66
C ALA A 103 -5.02 11.29 10.43
N THR A 104 -5.12 9.97 10.58
CA THR A 104 -5.58 9.08 9.49
C THR A 104 -7.06 9.29 9.16
N MET A 105 -7.93 9.49 10.16
CA MET A 105 -9.33 9.82 9.91
C MET A 105 -9.48 11.18 9.22
N GLU A 106 -8.65 12.17 9.56
CA GLU A 106 -8.68 13.48 8.91
C GLU A 106 -8.33 13.41 7.42
N VAL A 107 -7.38 12.56 7.03
CA VAL A 107 -6.99 12.40 5.62
C VAL A 107 -7.85 11.42 4.83
N ALA A 108 -8.66 10.60 5.48
CA ALA A 108 -9.48 9.58 4.82
C ALA A 108 -10.31 10.13 3.63
N PRO A 109 -11.01 11.29 3.74
CA PRO A 109 -11.73 11.87 2.61
C PRO A 109 -10.84 12.25 1.42
N LYS A 110 -9.66 12.82 1.69
CA LYS A 110 -8.68 13.23 0.65
C LYS A 110 -8.14 12.01 -0.08
N VAL A 111 -7.88 10.92 0.64
CA VAL A 111 -7.38 9.67 0.05
C VAL A 111 -8.48 9.01 -0.78
N ALA A 112 -9.73 9.01 -0.30
CA ALA A 112 -10.86 8.49 -1.07
C ALA A 112 -11.10 9.28 -2.38
N GLU A 113 -10.84 10.58 -2.39
CA GLU A 113 -10.89 11.40 -3.61
C GLU A 113 -9.82 10.97 -4.62
N ILE A 114 -8.56 10.83 -4.20
CA ILE A 114 -7.46 10.33 -5.05
C ILE A 114 -7.80 8.94 -5.61
N MET A 115 -8.29 8.04 -4.74
CA MET A 115 -8.70 6.70 -5.16
C MET A 115 -9.82 6.74 -6.19
N ALA A 116 -10.79 7.63 -6.03
CA ALA A 116 -11.90 7.72 -6.95
C ALA A 116 -11.50 8.24 -8.33
N GLU A 117 -10.54 9.16 -8.39
CA GLU A 117 -9.94 9.61 -9.65
C GLU A 117 -9.24 8.46 -10.37
N GLU A 118 -8.38 7.71 -9.66
CA GLU A 118 -7.62 6.58 -10.21
C GLU A 118 -8.49 5.38 -10.62
N LEU A 119 -9.56 5.10 -9.85
CA LEU A 119 -10.43 3.93 -10.05
C LEU A 119 -11.72 4.26 -10.84
N GLY A 120 -11.90 5.50 -11.27
CA GLY A 120 -13.11 5.96 -11.98
C GLY A 120 -14.39 5.81 -11.13
N LYS A 121 -14.32 6.10 -9.83
CA LYS A 121 -15.44 5.98 -8.90
C LYS A 121 -16.16 7.30 -8.68
N GLU A 122 -17.45 7.21 -8.37
CA GLU A 122 -18.28 8.37 -8.10
C GLU A 122 -18.22 8.83 -6.63
N LYS A 123 -18.69 10.06 -6.37
CA LYS A 123 -18.73 10.61 -5.00
C LYS A 123 -19.53 9.76 -4.01
N LYS A 124 -20.49 8.96 -4.47
CA LYS A 124 -21.23 8.02 -3.61
C LYS A 124 -20.31 6.94 -3.04
N TRP A 125 -19.42 6.40 -3.87
CA TRP A 125 -18.42 5.42 -3.45
C TRP A 125 -17.46 6.04 -2.43
N GLN A 126 -16.94 7.24 -2.68
CA GLN A 126 -16.06 7.96 -1.74
C GLN A 126 -16.69 8.07 -0.34
N ARG A 127 -17.95 8.52 -0.26
CA ARG A 127 -18.68 8.66 1.01
C ARG A 127 -18.86 7.32 1.73
N GLN A 128 -19.07 6.24 0.96
CA GLN A 128 -19.24 4.91 1.52
C GLN A 128 -17.92 4.40 2.10
N GLU A 129 -16.82 4.51 1.36
CA GLU A 129 -15.47 4.11 1.81
C GLU A 129 -15.05 4.86 3.07
N VAL A 130 -15.24 6.19 3.11
CA VAL A 130 -14.92 7.00 4.30
C VAL A 130 -15.74 6.56 5.50
N LYS A 131 -17.03 6.27 5.32
CA LYS A 131 -17.91 5.80 6.39
C LYS A 131 -17.46 4.42 6.91
N GLU A 132 -17.20 3.48 6.02
CA GLU A 132 -16.75 2.12 6.38
C GLU A 132 -15.40 2.17 7.08
N PHE A 133 -14.46 2.95 6.55
CA PHE A 133 -13.15 3.13 7.17
C PHE A 133 -13.24 3.79 8.56
N ALA A 134 -14.14 4.75 8.76
CA ALA A 134 -14.33 5.38 10.07
C ALA A 134 -14.76 4.35 11.14
N GLU A 135 -15.58 3.36 10.80
CA GLU A 135 -15.93 2.29 11.74
C GLU A 135 -14.73 1.41 12.11
N ILE A 136 -13.82 1.18 11.15
CA ILE A 136 -12.56 0.46 11.42
C ILE A 136 -11.66 1.29 12.33
N ALA A 137 -11.46 2.58 11.98
CA ALA A 137 -10.54 3.48 12.65
C ALA A 137 -10.90 3.74 14.12
N LYS A 138 -12.19 3.73 14.47
CA LYS A 138 -12.65 3.84 15.87
C LYS A 138 -12.01 2.79 16.80
N ASN A 139 -11.67 1.60 16.30
CA ASN A 139 -11.05 0.55 17.10
C ASN A 139 -9.57 0.80 17.41
N TYR A 140 -8.97 1.84 16.80
CA TYR A 140 -7.57 2.21 16.97
C TYR A 140 -7.38 3.48 17.83
N ILE A 141 -8.47 4.12 18.23
CA ILE A 141 -8.46 5.26 19.14
C ILE A 141 -8.64 4.71 20.55
N ILE A 142 -7.59 4.80 21.36
CA ILE A 142 -7.63 4.38 22.76
C ILE A 142 -8.04 5.61 23.59
N ASN A 143 -9.26 5.58 24.11
CA ASN A 143 -9.77 6.56 25.08
C ASN A 143 -9.25 6.27 26.50
#